data_AF-S9VKV9-F1
#
_entry.id   AF-S9VKV9-F1
#
_cell.length_a   1.000
_cell.length_b   1.000
_cell.length_c   1.000
_cell.angle_alpha   90.00
_cell.angle_beta   90.00
_cell.angle_gamma   90.00
#
_symmetry.space_group_name_H-M   'P 1'
#
loop_
_entity.id
_entity.type
_entity.pdbx_description
1 polymer ?
#
loop_
_entity_poly.entity_id
_entity_poly.type
_entity_poly.pdbx_seq_one_letter_code
_entity_poly.pdbx_strand_id
1 'polypeptide(L)'
;MTILRSQEEIHQKEPHVRGVAAVWSPQTGITDFAAVCRHMFKQLTANPKLFNYQFRYEAQDFVGVKTPSEELVLIRGRESGHLGPEKTVLAKNVITCCGLCNDEVAAKSGTVFERVGKRIAQTYSFRGRYYELIPEKRSIITSHVYPCPDYRKGMSVGVHFTPTINEGRGRQVIIGPGSALAFAREGYNSYMIDIEYCLNCAFSKGGWVSLFSNMNMIFQMYYMDISRALFLSEAQKLIPEVKASDIEDSFCGVQAIGIDDAGMLAKDLSMEFARPRTTINAELNKNCEVIVGRTALEGVKPLILNVRNAPSPAATACMSIAEDIVKVAGDRFKW
;
A
#
# COMPACT_ATOMS: atom_id res chain seq x y z
N MET A 1 23.81 -10.20 11.63
CA MET A 1 23.30 -11.40 10.93
C MET A 1 24.39 -12.45 10.91
N THR A 2 24.03 -13.73 10.94
CA THR A 2 24.99 -14.85 10.96
C THR A 2 24.60 -15.87 9.90
N ILE A 3 25.56 -16.47 9.21
CA ILE A 3 25.30 -17.53 8.23
C ILE A 3 25.25 -18.88 8.98
N LEU A 4 24.16 -19.62 8.81
CA LEU A 4 24.01 -21.02 9.21
C LEU A 4 24.39 -21.88 8.00
N ARG A 5 25.41 -22.71 8.10
CA ARG A 5 26.04 -23.40 6.96
C ARG A 5 25.52 -24.81 6.69
N SER A 6 24.70 -25.36 7.58
CA SER A 6 24.16 -26.71 7.41
C SER A 6 22.74 -26.85 7.96
N GLN A 7 22.11 -27.98 7.62
CA GLN A 7 20.81 -28.37 8.15
C GLN A 7 20.81 -28.52 9.67
N GLU A 8 21.92 -29.00 10.27
CA GLU A 8 22.07 -29.16 11.70
C GLU A 8 22.12 -27.80 12.41
N GLU A 9 22.85 -26.82 11.87
CA GLU A 9 22.86 -25.46 12.41
C GLU A 9 21.48 -24.78 12.32
N ILE A 10 20.72 -25.06 11.25
CA ILE A 10 19.32 -24.61 11.11
C ILE A 10 18.44 -25.27 12.18
N HIS A 11 18.52 -26.60 12.34
CA HIS A 11 17.72 -27.32 13.33
C HIS A 11 18.02 -26.91 14.77
N GLN A 12 19.25 -26.49 15.08
CA GLN A 12 19.58 -25.90 16.39
C GLN A 12 18.80 -24.60 16.68
N LYS A 13 18.34 -23.88 15.64
CA LYS A 13 17.49 -22.69 15.78
C LYS A 13 16.01 -23.02 15.68
N GLU A 14 15.63 -23.78 14.66
CA GLU A 14 14.25 -24.15 14.36
C GLU A 14 14.20 -25.63 13.92
N PRO A 15 13.89 -26.57 14.84
CA PRO A 15 14.02 -28.01 14.60
C PRO A 15 13.21 -28.58 13.45
N HIS A 16 12.11 -27.90 13.08
CA HIS A 16 11.19 -28.36 12.04
C HIS A 16 11.49 -27.77 10.65
N VAL A 17 12.50 -26.89 10.55
CA VAL A 17 12.83 -26.17 9.32
C VAL A 17 13.86 -26.94 8.51
N ARG A 18 13.58 -27.13 7.22
CA ARG A 18 14.48 -27.76 6.26
C ARG A 18 15.16 -26.72 5.37
N GLY A 19 16.47 -26.86 5.17
CA GLY A 19 17.26 -26.00 4.29
C GLY A 19 18.71 -26.46 4.13
N VAL A 20 19.39 -25.95 3.11
CA VAL A 20 20.81 -26.25 2.85
C VAL A 20 21.72 -25.32 3.69
N ALA A 21 21.36 -24.05 3.76
CA ALA A 21 22.01 -23.00 4.54
C ALA A 21 21.00 -21.87 4.78
N ALA A 22 21.25 -21.00 5.74
CA ALA A 22 20.36 -19.87 6.05
C ALA A 22 21.13 -18.63 6.52
N VAL A 23 20.46 -17.47 6.47
CA VAL A 23 20.91 -16.25 7.11
C VAL A 23 20.05 -16.00 8.35
N TRP A 24 20.67 -16.04 9.52
CA TRP A 24 20.03 -15.75 10.79
C TRP A 24 20.02 -14.24 11.06
N SER A 25 18.82 -13.67 11.20
CA SER A 25 18.58 -12.27 11.53
C SER A 25 17.87 -12.15 12.88
N PRO A 26 18.60 -11.98 14.00
CA PRO A 26 18.00 -11.96 15.34
C PRO A 26 17.22 -10.69 15.67
N GLN A 27 17.32 -9.65 14.84
CA GLN A 27 16.70 -8.34 15.10
C GLN A 27 15.33 -8.18 14.43
N THR A 28 14.90 -9.15 13.62
CA THR A 28 13.58 -9.11 13.00
C THR A 28 12.49 -9.28 14.06
N GLY A 29 11.49 -8.40 14.04
CA GLY A 29 10.39 -8.40 15.01
C GLY A 29 9.02 -8.30 14.36
N ILE A 30 8.00 -8.41 15.20
CA ILE A 30 6.58 -8.32 14.85
C ILE A 30 5.90 -7.20 15.64
N THR A 31 4.84 -6.65 15.07
CA THR A 31 3.96 -5.70 15.77
C THR A 31 2.55 -5.76 15.20
N ASP A 32 1.57 -5.37 16.01
CA ASP A 32 0.21 -5.12 15.55
C ASP A 32 0.13 -3.70 14.98
N PHE A 33 0.31 -3.56 13.67
CA PHE A 33 0.22 -2.25 13.01
C PHE A 33 -1.15 -1.58 13.13
N ALA A 34 -2.22 -2.35 13.35
CA ALA A 34 -3.52 -1.75 13.63
C ALA A 34 -3.52 -1.07 15.02
N ALA A 35 -2.87 -1.68 16.01
CA ALA A 35 -2.68 -1.08 17.34
C ALA A 35 -1.78 0.16 17.27
N VAL A 36 -0.68 0.11 16.49
CA VAL A 36 0.19 1.26 16.23
C VAL A 36 -0.61 2.43 15.65
N CYS A 37 -1.40 2.19 14.60
CA CYS A 37 -2.24 3.23 13.98
C CYS A 37 -3.29 3.80 14.95
N ARG A 38 -3.94 2.96 15.77
CA ARG A 38 -4.87 3.43 16.81
C ARG A 38 -4.17 4.33 17.82
N HIS A 39 -2.96 3.98 18.23
CA HIS A 39 -2.17 4.78 19.17
C HIS A 39 -1.74 6.12 18.56
N MET A 40 -1.24 6.11 17.32
CA MET A 40 -0.92 7.34 16.59
C MET A 40 -2.15 8.25 16.46
N PHE A 41 -3.32 7.70 16.10
CA PHE A 41 -4.56 8.45 16.02
C PHE A 41 -4.97 9.06 17.38
N LYS A 42 -4.83 8.30 18.48
CA LYS A 42 -5.07 8.81 19.83
C LYS A 42 -4.14 9.97 20.20
N GLN A 43 -2.86 9.89 19.83
CA GLN A 43 -1.91 10.98 20.07
C GLN A 43 -2.25 12.23 19.26
N LEU A 44 -2.58 12.07 17.98
CA LEU A 44 -2.98 13.18 17.11
C LEU A 44 -4.25 13.88 17.62
N THR A 45 -5.24 13.12 18.05
CA THR A 45 -6.52 13.67 18.52
C THR A 45 -6.47 14.23 19.95
N ALA A 46 -5.37 14.04 20.68
CA ALA A 46 -5.19 14.62 22.01
C ALA A 46 -5.18 16.16 22.00
N ASN A 47 -4.82 16.78 20.87
CA ASN A 47 -4.91 18.23 20.69
C ASN A 47 -5.80 18.57 19.47
N PRO A 48 -7.12 18.75 19.67
CA PRO A 48 -8.05 19.03 18.57
C PRO A 48 -7.81 20.39 17.88
N LYS A 49 -6.99 21.27 18.46
CA LYS A 49 -6.58 22.53 17.80
C LYS A 49 -5.55 22.30 16.69
N LEU A 50 -4.76 21.23 16.79
CA LEU A 50 -3.70 20.91 15.84
C LEU A 50 -4.10 19.83 14.83
N PHE A 51 -5.13 19.05 15.13
CA PHE A 51 -5.56 17.95 14.28
C PHE A 51 -7.08 17.83 14.25
N ASN A 52 -7.64 17.81 13.04
CA ASN A 52 -9.04 17.51 12.77
C ASN A 52 -9.10 16.33 11.80
N TYR A 53 -10.17 15.54 11.85
CA TYR A 53 -10.31 14.33 11.05
C TYR A 53 -11.73 14.17 10.52
N GLN A 54 -11.83 13.58 9.33
CA GLN A 54 -13.10 13.20 8.73
C GLN A 54 -12.98 11.75 8.23
N PHE A 55 -13.76 10.85 8.84
CA PHE A 55 -13.93 9.50 8.32
C PHE A 55 -14.99 9.48 7.22
N ARG A 56 -14.95 8.43 6.39
CA ARG A 56 -15.90 8.23 5.28
C ARG A 56 -15.99 9.45 4.36
N TYR A 57 -14.84 9.83 3.82
CA TYR A 57 -14.70 10.92 2.87
C TYR A 57 -13.88 10.45 1.68
N GLU A 58 -14.55 10.35 0.54
CA GLU A 58 -13.96 10.02 -0.74
C GLU A 58 -13.80 11.32 -1.54
N ALA A 59 -12.54 11.72 -1.79
CA ALA A 59 -12.24 12.90 -2.58
C ALA A 59 -12.64 12.68 -4.04
N GLN A 60 -13.57 13.51 -4.51
CA GLN A 60 -14.09 13.49 -5.88
C GLN A 60 -13.32 14.45 -6.77
N ASP A 61 -12.96 15.62 -6.24
CA ASP A 61 -12.35 16.69 -7.02
C ASP A 61 -11.49 17.63 -6.15
N PHE A 62 -10.51 18.27 -6.79
CA PHE A 62 -9.63 19.27 -6.19
C PHE A 62 -9.70 20.55 -7.02
N VAL A 63 -10.12 21.64 -6.39
CA VAL A 63 -10.27 22.95 -7.04
C VAL A 63 -9.35 23.95 -6.34
N GLY A 64 -8.57 24.71 -7.11
CA GLY A 64 -7.79 25.81 -6.58
C GLY A 64 -8.71 26.95 -6.17
N VAL A 65 -8.46 27.59 -5.04
CA VAL A 65 -9.23 28.75 -4.57
C VAL A 65 -8.26 29.89 -4.32
N LYS A 66 -8.34 30.92 -5.15
CA LYS A 66 -7.55 32.13 -5.02
C LYS A 66 -8.33 33.16 -4.21
N THR A 67 -7.80 33.48 -3.02
CA THR A 67 -8.28 34.58 -2.19
C THR A 67 -7.35 35.79 -2.38
N PRO A 68 -7.70 36.98 -1.87
CA PRO A 68 -6.81 38.14 -1.93
C PRO A 68 -5.46 37.91 -1.23
N SER A 69 -5.44 37.12 -0.15
CA SER A 69 -4.25 36.91 0.68
C SER A 69 -3.46 35.66 0.30
N GLU A 70 -4.10 34.61 -0.19
CA GLU A 70 -3.45 33.32 -0.40
C GLU A 70 -4.11 32.48 -1.49
N GLU A 71 -3.61 31.26 -1.65
CA GLU A 71 -4.18 30.30 -2.56
C GLU A 71 -4.33 28.96 -1.83
N LEU A 72 -5.50 28.35 -1.97
CA LEU A 72 -5.95 27.19 -1.23
C LEU A 72 -6.41 26.10 -2.19
N VAL A 73 -6.64 24.92 -1.65
CA VAL A 73 -7.25 23.77 -2.33
C VAL A 73 -8.57 23.46 -1.65
N LEU A 74 -9.65 23.58 -2.41
CA LEU A 74 -10.97 23.07 -2.05
C LEU A 74 -11.05 21.61 -2.50
N ILE A 75 -11.13 20.72 -1.52
CA ILE A 75 -11.35 19.29 -1.71
C ILE A 75 -12.85 19.08 -1.63
N ARG A 76 -13.45 18.52 -2.68
CA ARG A 76 -14.86 18.14 -2.72
C ARG A 76 -14.94 16.63 -2.56
N GLY A 77 -15.81 16.16 -1.68
CA GLY A 77 -15.91 14.73 -1.40
C GLY A 77 -17.24 14.34 -0.81
N ARG A 78 -17.46 13.02 -0.74
CA ARG A 78 -18.72 12.42 -0.27
C ARG A 78 -18.43 11.16 0.53
N GLU A 79 -19.44 10.65 1.21
CA GLU A 79 -19.36 9.30 1.75
C GLU A 79 -19.45 8.30 0.58
N SER A 80 -18.51 7.34 0.55
CA SER A 80 -18.43 6.34 -0.51
C SER A 80 -19.74 5.59 -0.67
N GLY A 81 -20.20 5.43 -1.91
CA GLY A 81 -21.45 4.74 -2.25
C GLY A 81 -22.73 5.52 -1.93
N HIS A 82 -22.63 6.76 -1.43
CA HIS A 82 -23.80 7.60 -1.13
C HIS A 82 -23.93 8.76 -2.11
N LEU A 83 -25.16 9.03 -2.56
CA LEU A 83 -25.53 10.26 -3.28
C LEU A 83 -25.78 11.44 -2.35
N GLY A 84 -25.52 11.25 -1.04
CA GLY A 84 -25.73 12.23 0.01
C GLY A 84 -24.94 13.53 -0.21
N PRO A 85 -25.15 14.54 0.65
CA PRO A 85 -24.66 15.88 0.40
C PRO A 85 -23.14 15.89 0.27
N GLU A 86 -22.69 16.70 -0.67
CA GLU A 86 -21.27 16.96 -0.84
C GLU A 86 -20.70 17.64 0.40
N LYS A 87 -19.50 17.19 0.79
CA LYS A 87 -18.71 17.77 1.86
C LYS A 87 -17.47 18.43 1.26
N THR A 88 -17.12 19.59 1.79
CA THR A 88 -15.96 20.34 1.34
C THR A 88 -14.95 20.50 2.46
N VAL A 89 -13.66 20.45 2.10
CA VAL A 89 -12.55 20.72 3.00
C VAL A 89 -11.63 21.71 2.31
N LEU A 90 -11.25 22.77 3.01
CA LEU A 90 -10.35 23.79 2.48
C LEU A 90 -8.99 23.68 3.18
N ALA A 91 -7.92 23.62 2.41
CA ALA A 91 -6.56 23.50 2.93
C ALA A 91 -5.57 24.37 2.14
N LYS A 92 -4.51 24.85 2.79
CA LYS A 92 -3.42 25.56 2.09
C LYS A 92 -2.62 24.63 1.19
N ASN A 93 -2.32 23.45 1.71
CA ASN A 93 -1.58 22.39 1.03
C ASN A 93 -2.24 21.05 1.31
N VAL A 94 -2.09 20.12 0.38
CA VAL A 94 -2.65 18.77 0.48
C VAL A 94 -1.55 17.75 0.24
N ILE A 95 -1.46 16.74 1.10
CA ILE A 95 -0.64 15.55 0.85
C ILE A 95 -1.60 14.36 0.72
N THR A 96 -1.51 13.62 -0.39
CA THR A 96 -2.35 12.43 -0.63
C THR A 96 -1.52 11.16 -0.41
N CYS A 97 -2.00 10.31 0.50
CA CYS A 97 -1.36 9.03 0.88
C CYS A 97 -2.33 7.87 0.62
N CYS A 98 -2.89 7.80 -0.59
CA CYS A 98 -4.11 7.03 -0.88
C CYS A 98 -3.87 5.55 -1.26
N GLY A 99 -2.70 4.98 -0.97
CA GLY A 99 -2.44 3.54 -1.12
C GLY A 99 -2.89 2.98 -2.48
N LEU A 100 -3.88 2.08 -2.48
CA LEU A 100 -4.44 1.43 -3.68
C LEU A 100 -5.10 2.39 -4.69
N CYS A 101 -5.50 3.59 -4.24
CA CYS A 101 -6.17 4.60 -5.06
C CYS A 101 -5.26 5.80 -5.39
N ASN A 102 -3.94 5.65 -5.22
CA ASN A 102 -3.00 6.74 -5.39
C ASN A 102 -3.07 7.39 -6.78
N ASP A 103 -3.29 6.61 -7.84
CA ASP A 103 -3.33 7.01 -9.26
C ASP A 103 -4.61 7.71 -9.62
N GLU A 104 -5.74 7.24 -9.10
CA GLU A 104 -7.02 7.91 -9.27
C GLU A 104 -7.04 9.28 -8.60
N VAL A 105 -6.58 9.36 -7.34
CA VAL A 105 -6.51 10.62 -6.60
C VAL A 105 -5.50 11.58 -7.23
N ALA A 106 -4.34 11.07 -7.69
CA ALA A 106 -3.37 11.90 -8.41
C ALA A 106 -3.94 12.44 -9.72
N ALA A 107 -4.71 11.65 -10.48
CA ALA A 107 -5.36 12.11 -11.70
C ALA A 107 -6.39 13.23 -11.44
N LYS A 108 -7.12 13.16 -10.31
CA LYS A 108 -8.05 14.19 -9.82
C LYS A 108 -7.35 15.45 -9.29
N SER A 109 -6.12 15.31 -8.77
CA SER A 109 -5.36 16.44 -8.19
C SER A 109 -4.93 17.50 -9.21
N GLY A 110 -4.93 17.15 -10.50
CA GLY A 110 -4.74 18.07 -11.62
C GLY A 110 -3.41 17.91 -12.36
N THR A 111 -2.79 19.04 -12.74
CA THR A 111 -1.59 19.03 -13.59
C THR A 111 -0.35 18.76 -12.74
N VAL A 112 0.46 17.78 -13.16
CA VAL A 112 1.74 17.47 -12.51
C VAL A 112 2.75 18.57 -12.82
N PHE A 113 3.29 19.16 -11.77
CA PHE A 113 4.26 20.25 -11.81
C PHE A 113 5.69 19.72 -11.73
N GLU A 114 5.92 18.74 -10.85
CA GLU A 114 7.25 18.21 -10.55
C GLU A 114 7.14 16.78 -10.00
N ARG A 115 8.20 15.99 -10.17
CA ARG A 115 8.28 14.61 -9.68
C ARG A 115 9.51 14.40 -8.82
N VAL A 116 9.36 13.60 -7.78
CA VAL A 116 10.46 13.07 -6.96
C VAL A 116 10.44 11.55 -7.09
N GLY A 117 11.55 10.98 -7.54
CA GLY A 117 11.64 9.56 -7.87
C GLY A 117 11.09 9.25 -9.26
N LYS A 118 10.69 7.98 -9.46
CA LYS A 118 10.22 7.50 -10.76
C LYS A 118 8.78 7.94 -11.02
N ARG A 119 8.46 8.20 -12.29
CA ARG A 119 7.08 8.35 -12.72
C ARG A 119 6.37 7.00 -12.64
N ILE A 120 5.24 6.98 -11.94
CA ILE A 120 4.36 5.82 -11.89
C ILE A 120 3.30 5.97 -12.97
N ALA A 121 3.33 5.09 -13.96
CA ALA A 121 2.38 5.06 -15.06
C ALA A 121 1.02 4.54 -14.58
N GLN A 122 1.02 3.46 -13.80
CA GLN A 122 -0.19 2.82 -13.31
C GLN A 122 0.07 2.07 -12.00
N THR A 123 -0.92 2.03 -11.13
CA THR A 123 -0.88 1.25 -9.88
C THR A 123 -1.65 -0.05 -10.05
N TYR A 124 -0.99 -1.16 -9.71
CA TYR A 124 -1.54 -2.50 -9.77
C TYR A 124 -1.78 -3.05 -8.37
N SER A 125 -2.89 -3.76 -8.21
CA SER A 125 -3.25 -4.43 -6.98
C SER A 125 -2.78 -5.88 -7.03
N PHE A 126 -1.97 -6.28 -6.05
CA PHE A 126 -1.54 -7.66 -5.86
C PHE A 126 -2.16 -8.19 -4.57
N ARG A 127 -3.03 -9.19 -4.69
CA ARG A 127 -3.66 -9.86 -3.56
C ARG A 127 -2.74 -10.93 -3.00
N GLY A 128 -2.46 -10.81 -1.70
CA GLY A 128 -1.86 -11.86 -0.89
C GLY A 128 -2.91 -12.58 -0.06
N ARG A 129 -3.22 -13.82 -0.44
CA ARG A 129 -3.97 -14.74 0.42
C ARG A 129 -3.03 -15.35 1.46
N TYR A 130 -3.51 -15.43 2.70
CA TYR A 130 -2.79 -16.05 3.80
C TYR A 130 -3.59 -17.20 4.42
N TYR A 131 -2.85 -18.20 4.87
CA TYR A 131 -3.35 -19.23 5.78
C TYR A 131 -2.75 -18.99 7.16
N GLU A 132 -3.30 -19.62 8.19
CA GLU A 132 -2.69 -19.65 9.52
C GLU A 132 -2.64 -21.07 10.06
N LEU A 133 -1.67 -21.33 10.95
CA LEU A 133 -1.63 -22.59 11.69
C LEU A 133 -2.73 -22.62 12.75
N ILE A 134 -3.41 -23.77 12.83
CA ILE A 134 -4.34 -24.07 13.93
C ILE A 134 -3.61 -23.93 15.28
N PRO A 135 -4.32 -23.59 16.38
CA PRO A 135 -3.72 -23.33 17.69
C PRO A 135 -2.73 -24.40 18.16
N GLU A 136 -3.04 -25.68 17.94
CA GLU A 136 -2.25 -26.84 18.37
C GLU A 136 -0.91 -26.97 17.64
N LYS A 137 -0.75 -26.28 16.51
CA LYS A 137 0.43 -26.37 15.64
C LYS A 137 1.30 -25.12 15.66
N ARG A 138 0.89 -24.05 16.36
CA ARG A 138 1.61 -22.78 16.39
C ARG A 138 3.02 -22.87 17.02
N SER A 139 3.30 -23.91 17.79
CA SER A 139 4.62 -24.15 18.42
C SER A 139 5.65 -24.78 17.49
N ILE A 140 5.28 -25.18 16.27
CA ILE A 140 6.20 -25.77 15.29
C ILE A 140 7.35 -24.84 14.90
N ILE A 141 7.18 -23.54 15.11
CA ILE A 141 8.15 -22.52 14.72
C ILE A 141 8.10 -21.35 15.70
N THR A 142 9.27 -20.82 16.06
CA THR A 142 9.36 -19.66 16.96
C THR A 142 9.81 -18.38 16.27
N SER A 143 10.49 -18.52 15.13
CA SER A 143 11.11 -17.44 14.37
C SER A 143 10.48 -17.27 12.99
N HIS A 144 10.74 -16.14 12.36
CA HIS A 144 10.42 -15.94 10.94
C HIS A 144 11.24 -16.87 10.05
N VAL A 145 10.59 -17.59 9.13
CA VAL A 145 11.27 -18.45 8.16
C VAL A 145 10.80 -18.11 6.76
N TYR A 146 11.73 -17.56 5.99
CA TYR A 146 11.53 -17.08 4.62
C TYR A 146 12.38 -17.92 3.66
N PRO A 147 11.87 -18.25 2.47
CA PRO A 147 12.71 -18.82 1.44
C PRO A 147 13.69 -17.76 0.93
N CYS A 148 14.85 -18.21 0.42
CA CYS A 148 15.78 -17.31 -0.26
C CYS A 148 15.09 -16.67 -1.47
N PRO A 149 15.24 -15.36 -1.72
CA PRO A 149 14.67 -14.70 -2.89
C PRO A 149 15.13 -15.37 -4.19
N ASP A 150 14.18 -15.80 -5.02
CA ASP A 150 14.47 -16.31 -6.37
C ASP A 150 14.26 -15.20 -7.40
N TYR A 151 15.35 -14.54 -7.81
CA TYR A 151 15.30 -13.46 -8.79
C TYR A 151 14.74 -13.90 -10.16
N ARG A 152 14.73 -15.20 -10.47
CA ARG A 152 14.12 -15.73 -11.71
C ARG A 152 12.60 -15.70 -11.64
N LYS A 153 12.01 -15.64 -10.44
CA LYS A 153 10.57 -15.51 -10.22
C LYS A 153 10.10 -14.06 -10.17
N GLY A 154 10.99 -13.09 -10.44
CA GLY A 154 10.75 -11.65 -10.69
C GLY A 154 10.21 -10.82 -9.53
N MET A 155 9.27 -11.35 -8.74
CA MET A 155 8.88 -10.83 -7.43
C MET A 155 9.43 -11.76 -6.34
N SER A 156 9.82 -11.20 -5.19
CA SER A 156 10.28 -11.94 -4.01
C SER A 156 9.11 -12.66 -3.35
N VAL A 157 8.48 -13.60 -4.06
CA VAL A 157 7.31 -14.34 -3.62
C VAL A 157 7.73 -15.75 -3.30
N GLY A 158 7.64 -16.07 -2.02
CA GLY A 158 7.68 -17.43 -1.54
C GLY A 158 6.84 -17.52 -0.29
N VAL A 159 6.18 -18.65 -0.13
CA VAL A 159 5.38 -18.94 1.06
C VAL A 159 6.33 -18.97 2.25
N HIS A 160 6.12 -18.08 3.21
CA HIS A 160 6.92 -17.97 4.43
C HIS A 160 6.06 -18.20 5.67
N PHE A 161 6.72 -18.53 6.78
CA PHE A 161 6.09 -18.69 8.09
C PHE A 161 6.44 -17.50 8.97
N THR A 162 5.41 -16.84 9.47
CA THR A 162 5.51 -15.60 10.25
C THR A 162 4.75 -15.76 11.56
N PRO A 163 5.45 -16.11 12.65
CA PRO A 163 4.91 -15.90 13.98
C PRO A 163 4.52 -14.43 14.13
N THR A 164 3.30 -14.15 14.58
CA THR A 164 2.78 -12.78 14.72
C THR A 164 1.91 -12.66 15.97
N ILE A 165 1.55 -11.44 16.31
CA ILE A 165 0.63 -11.10 17.39
C ILE A 165 -0.34 -10.03 16.92
N ASN A 166 -1.60 -10.18 17.31
CA ASN A 166 -2.64 -9.19 17.09
C ASN A 166 -3.51 -9.07 18.35
N GLU A 167 -3.91 -7.85 18.72
CA GLU A 167 -4.71 -7.61 19.94
C GLU A 167 -6.03 -8.40 19.96
N GLY A 168 -6.62 -8.67 18.80
CA GLY A 168 -7.89 -9.39 18.68
C GLY A 168 -7.75 -10.91 18.51
N ARG A 169 -6.62 -11.41 17.98
CA ARG A 169 -6.43 -12.84 17.66
C ARG A 169 -5.34 -13.53 18.48
N GLY A 170 -4.62 -12.79 19.31
CA GLY A 170 -3.49 -13.29 20.09
C GLY A 170 -2.31 -13.67 19.20
N ARG A 171 -1.53 -14.66 19.66
CA ARG A 171 -0.37 -15.18 18.93
C ARG A 171 -0.82 -16.13 17.83
N GLN A 172 -0.34 -15.89 16.62
CA GLN A 172 -0.64 -16.69 15.42
C GLN A 172 0.65 -17.06 14.70
N VAL A 173 0.58 -18.01 13.78
CA VAL A 173 1.62 -18.24 12.78
C VAL A 173 0.97 -18.14 11.42
N ILE A 174 1.25 -17.05 10.72
CA ILE A 174 0.72 -16.78 9.39
C ILE A 174 1.62 -17.44 8.35
N ILE A 175 1.00 -18.06 7.36
CA ILE A 175 1.65 -18.72 6.23
C ILE A 175 1.25 -17.96 4.96
N GLY A 176 2.23 -17.48 4.20
CA GLY A 176 1.96 -16.77 2.94
C GLY A 176 3.03 -15.75 2.60
N PRO A 177 2.70 -14.69 1.84
CA PRO A 177 1.45 -14.55 1.08
C PRO A 177 1.48 -15.37 -0.22
N GLY A 178 0.30 -15.64 -0.77
CA GLY A 178 0.15 -15.68 -2.23
C GLY A 178 0.49 -14.32 -2.86
N SER A 179 0.49 -14.15 -4.17
CA SER A 179 0.64 -12.81 -4.77
C SER A 179 -0.04 -12.74 -6.12
N ALA A 180 -1.29 -13.14 -6.19
CA ALA A 180 -2.04 -13.04 -7.44
C ALA A 180 -2.29 -11.58 -7.79
N LEU A 181 -2.24 -11.25 -9.07
CA LEU A 181 -2.79 -9.99 -9.55
C LEU A 181 -4.28 -9.93 -9.15
N ALA A 182 -4.77 -8.76 -8.76
CA ALA A 182 -6.17 -8.53 -8.46
C ALA A 182 -6.86 -7.80 -9.62
N PHE A 183 -8.13 -8.10 -9.85
CA PHE A 183 -8.95 -7.46 -10.88
C PHE A 183 -9.79 -6.29 -10.35
N ALA A 184 -9.51 -5.85 -9.13
CA ALA A 184 -10.09 -4.66 -8.52
C ALA A 184 -9.06 -4.02 -7.58
N ARG A 185 -9.17 -2.70 -7.36
CA ARG A 185 -8.29 -1.98 -6.43
C ARG A 185 -8.31 -2.62 -5.05
N GLU A 186 -9.51 -2.84 -4.52
CA GLU A 186 -9.78 -3.55 -3.27
C GLU A 186 -10.15 -5.02 -3.52
N GLY A 187 -9.43 -5.69 -4.42
CA GLY A 187 -9.69 -7.09 -4.77
C GLY A 187 -9.26 -8.07 -3.68
N TYR A 188 -9.85 -7.98 -2.48
CA TYR A 188 -9.60 -8.87 -1.34
C TYR A 188 -10.16 -10.29 -1.56
N ASN A 189 -11.04 -10.46 -2.54
CA ASN A 189 -11.61 -11.74 -2.96
C ASN A 189 -11.28 -12.01 -4.45
N SER A 190 -11.09 -13.28 -4.83
CA SER A 190 -10.76 -13.70 -6.20
C SER A 190 -11.85 -13.39 -7.21
N TYR A 191 -13.09 -13.21 -6.75
CA TYR A 191 -14.24 -12.94 -7.60
C TYR A 191 -14.54 -11.44 -7.76
N MET A 192 -13.79 -10.56 -7.09
CA MET A 192 -13.95 -9.11 -7.24
C MET A 192 -13.32 -8.64 -8.55
N ILE A 193 -14.16 -8.09 -9.41
CA ILE A 193 -13.78 -7.55 -10.71
C ILE A 193 -14.33 -6.13 -10.80
N ASP A 194 -13.43 -5.19 -11.04
CA ASP A 194 -13.74 -3.82 -11.39
C ASP A 194 -13.29 -3.62 -12.85
N ILE A 195 -14.29 -3.50 -13.72
CA ILE A 195 -14.07 -3.39 -15.16
C ILE A 195 -13.33 -2.10 -15.49
N GLU A 196 -13.69 -0.98 -14.86
CA GLU A 196 -13.05 0.30 -15.11
C GLU A 196 -11.57 0.26 -14.69
N TYR A 197 -11.29 -0.29 -13.50
CA TYR A 197 -9.93 -0.54 -13.05
C TYR A 197 -9.15 -1.42 -14.03
N CYS A 198 -9.75 -2.54 -14.48
CA CYS A 198 -9.10 -3.45 -15.42
C CYS A 198 -8.80 -2.77 -16.77
N LEU A 199 -9.71 -1.94 -17.28
CA LEU A 199 -9.47 -1.18 -18.52
C LEU A 199 -8.37 -0.15 -18.33
N ASN A 200 -8.35 0.60 -17.22
CA ASN A 200 -7.28 1.54 -16.90
C ASN A 200 -5.92 0.84 -16.81
N CYS A 201 -5.87 -0.31 -16.13
CA CYS A 201 -4.69 -1.15 -16.05
C CYS A 201 -4.25 -1.68 -17.42
N ALA A 202 -5.20 -2.18 -18.22
CA ALA A 202 -4.93 -2.68 -19.55
C ALA A 202 -4.37 -1.56 -20.41
N PHE A 203 -5.03 -0.42 -20.57
CA PHE A 203 -4.60 0.65 -21.48
C PHE A 203 -3.40 1.47 -21.00
N SER A 204 -2.80 1.16 -19.86
CA SER A 204 -1.56 1.79 -19.45
C SER A 204 -0.36 1.23 -20.24
N LYS A 205 0.49 2.12 -20.75
CA LYS A 205 1.66 1.75 -21.58
C LYS A 205 2.61 0.81 -20.84
N GLY A 206 2.96 1.13 -19.59
CA GLY A 206 3.82 0.28 -18.75
C GLY A 206 3.16 -1.05 -18.37
N GLY A 207 1.84 -1.07 -18.26
CA GLY A 207 1.05 -2.25 -17.95
C GLY A 207 1.22 -3.40 -18.91
N TRP A 208 1.00 -3.14 -20.20
CA TRP A 208 1.17 -4.15 -21.25
C TRP A 208 2.60 -4.70 -21.28
N VAL A 209 3.61 -3.83 -21.19
CA VAL A 209 5.01 -4.24 -21.18
C VAL A 209 5.30 -5.19 -20.02
N SER A 210 4.82 -4.85 -18.82
CA SER A 210 4.98 -5.69 -17.64
C SER A 210 4.22 -7.02 -17.75
N LEU A 211 2.97 -6.98 -18.22
CA LEU A 211 2.11 -8.17 -18.37
C LEU A 211 2.73 -9.19 -19.33
N PHE A 212 3.14 -8.77 -20.53
CA PHE A 212 3.73 -9.67 -21.52
C PHE A 212 5.08 -10.22 -21.06
N SER A 213 5.89 -9.39 -20.39
CA SER A 213 7.22 -9.82 -19.90
C SER A 213 7.12 -10.82 -18.74
N ASN A 214 6.00 -10.82 -18.00
CA ASN A 214 5.82 -11.62 -16.78
C ASN A 214 4.64 -12.61 -16.85
N MET A 215 4.14 -12.93 -18.04
CA MET A 215 2.89 -13.66 -18.22
C MET A 215 2.89 -15.04 -17.54
N ASN A 216 3.98 -15.81 -17.71
CA ASN A 216 4.14 -17.13 -17.07
C ASN A 216 4.10 -17.04 -15.53
N MET A 217 4.75 -16.01 -14.98
CA MET A 217 4.78 -15.77 -13.54
C MET A 217 3.38 -15.42 -13.03
N ILE A 218 2.66 -14.55 -13.73
CA ILE A 218 1.29 -14.16 -13.37
C ILE A 218 0.38 -15.39 -13.33
N PHE A 219 0.43 -16.27 -14.32
CA PHE A 219 -0.33 -17.53 -14.31
C PHE A 219 0.02 -18.43 -13.12
N GLN A 220 1.32 -18.56 -12.83
CA GLN A 220 1.78 -19.35 -11.69
C GLN A 220 1.29 -18.78 -10.35
N MET A 221 1.29 -17.45 -10.20
CA MET A 221 0.80 -16.76 -9.01
C MET A 221 -0.71 -16.94 -8.81
N TYR A 222 -1.49 -16.87 -9.89
CA TYR A 222 -2.93 -17.17 -9.84
C TYR A 222 -3.20 -18.62 -9.45
N TYR A 223 -2.45 -19.56 -10.04
CA TYR A 223 -2.62 -20.97 -9.72
C TYR A 223 -2.28 -21.27 -8.25
N MET A 224 -1.23 -20.63 -7.71
CA MET A 224 -0.87 -20.71 -6.29
C MET A 224 -1.92 -20.09 -5.35
N ASP A 225 -2.64 -19.05 -5.79
CA ASP A 225 -3.69 -18.38 -5.01
C ASP A 225 -4.99 -19.21 -4.93
N ILE A 226 -5.33 -19.94 -5.99
CA ILE A 226 -6.54 -20.77 -6.07
C ILE A 226 -6.29 -22.17 -5.47
N SER A 227 -5.11 -22.75 -5.70
CA SER A 227 -4.79 -24.12 -5.28
C SER A 227 -4.17 -24.16 -3.89
N ARG A 228 -4.99 -24.48 -2.88
CA ARG A 228 -4.53 -24.76 -1.50
C ARG A 228 -3.47 -25.86 -1.44
N ALA A 229 -3.59 -26.88 -2.30
CA ALA A 229 -2.63 -27.98 -2.37
C ALA A 229 -1.25 -27.52 -2.86
N LEU A 230 -1.20 -26.67 -3.89
CA LEU A 230 0.06 -26.12 -4.38
C LEU A 230 0.67 -25.17 -3.35
N PHE A 231 -0.14 -24.30 -2.73
CA PHE A 231 0.32 -23.42 -1.67
C PHE A 231 0.97 -24.22 -0.52
N LEU A 232 0.30 -25.28 -0.06
CA LEU A 232 0.84 -26.17 0.97
C LEU A 232 2.15 -26.84 0.53
N SER A 233 2.23 -27.28 -0.73
CA SER A 233 3.46 -27.88 -1.28
C SER A 233 4.63 -26.90 -1.26
N GLU A 234 4.41 -25.61 -1.55
CA GLU A 234 5.44 -24.57 -1.42
C GLU A 234 5.82 -24.33 0.05
N ALA A 235 4.85 -24.30 0.97
CA ALA A 235 5.11 -24.18 2.42
C ALA A 235 5.95 -25.37 2.95
N GLN A 236 5.66 -26.58 2.48
CA GLN A 236 6.36 -27.81 2.85
C GLN A 236 7.83 -27.86 2.41
N LYS A 237 8.26 -26.97 1.51
CA LYS A 237 9.69 -26.81 1.19
C LYS A 237 10.47 -26.27 2.39
N LEU A 238 9.83 -25.47 3.25
CA LEU A 238 10.43 -24.92 4.46
C LEU A 238 10.15 -25.81 5.67
N ILE A 239 8.91 -26.29 5.84
CA ILE A 239 8.50 -27.13 6.97
C ILE A 239 7.73 -28.38 6.45
N PRO A 240 8.43 -29.48 6.15
CA PRO A 240 7.84 -30.64 5.45
C PRO A 240 6.69 -31.34 6.18
N GLU A 241 6.65 -31.25 7.51
CA GLU A 241 5.67 -31.97 8.34
C GLU A 241 4.30 -31.28 8.44
N VAL A 242 4.17 -30.04 7.96
CA VAL A 242 2.89 -29.31 7.95
C VAL A 242 1.91 -30.01 7.01
N LYS A 243 0.72 -30.30 7.52
CA LYS A 243 -0.36 -30.97 6.79
C LYS A 243 -1.47 -30.01 6.42
N ALA A 244 -2.33 -30.43 5.49
CA ALA A 244 -3.52 -29.67 5.12
C ALA A 244 -4.46 -29.44 6.32
N SER A 245 -4.53 -30.38 7.27
CA SER A 245 -5.29 -30.27 8.51
C SER A 245 -4.72 -29.26 9.51
N ASP A 246 -3.46 -28.87 9.35
CA ASP A 246 -2.75 -27.99 10.28
C ASP A 246 -2.94 -26.51 9.93
N ILE A 247 -3.54 -26.22 8.76
CA ILE A 247 -3.75 -24.88 8.25
C ILE A 247 -5.23 -24.56 8.09
N GLU A 248 -5.59 -23.31 8.33
CA GLU A 248 -6.92 -22.75 8.08
C GLU A 248 -6.82 -21.43 7.30
N ASP A 249 -7.91 -21.03 6.63
CA ASP A 249 -7.94 -19.75 5.92
C ASP A 249 -7.77 -18.60 6.91
N SER A 250 -6.89 -17.65 6.58
CA SER A 250 -6.72 -16.42 7.36
C SER A 250 -7.20 -15.22 6.54
N PHE A 251 -6.58 -14.05 6.75
CA PHE A 251 -6.95 -12.83 6.03
C PHE A 251 -6.40 -12.80 4.59
N CYS A 252 -6.93 -11.88 3.79
CA CYS A 252 -6.35 -11.46 2.52
C CYS A 252 -5.88 -10.01 2.63
N GLY A 253 -4.68 -9.73 2.14
CA GLY A 253 -4.18 -8.37 1.97
C GLY A 253 -4.12 -8.01 0.48
N VAL A 254 -4.23 -6.72 0.14
CA VAL A 254 -3.98 -6.24 -1.21
C VAL A 254 -2.91 -5.16 -1.15
N GLN A 255 -1.84 -5.34 -1.92
CA GLN A 255 -0.73 -4.42 -2.02
C GLN A 255 -0.84 -3.60 -3.30
N ALA A 256 -0.66 -2.29 -3.17
CA ALA A 256 -0.45 -1.39 -4.31
C ALA A 256 1.01 -1.50 -4.79
N ILE A 257 1.20 -1.75 -6.09
CA ILE A 257 2.51 -1.74 -6.73
C ILE A 257 2.47 -0.79 -7.92
N GLY A 258 3.28 0.27 -7.86
CA GLY A 258 3.45 1.18 -9.00
C GLY A 258 4.29 0.55 -10.11
N ILE A 259 3.88 0.72 -11.36
CA ILE A 259 4.64 0.34 -12.55
C ILE A 259 5.01 1.61 -13.31
N ASP A 260 6.28 1.72 -13.71
CA ASP A 260 6.78 2.85 -14.51
C ASP A 260 6.47 2.70 -16.01
N ASP A 261 6.74 3.74 -16.79
CA ASP A 261 6.48 3.74 -18.25
C ASP A 261 7.27 2.67 -19.01
N ALA A 262 8.35 2.13 -18.42
CA ALA A 262 9.15 1.05 -18.98
C ALA A 262 8.63 -0.34 -18.60
N GLY A 263 7.53 -0.43 -17.85
CA GLY A 263 6.97 -1.69 -17.37
C GLY A 263 7.69 -2.29 -16.17
N MET A 264 8.54 -1.52 -15.49
CA MET A 264 9.29 -1.99 -14.33
C MET A 264 8.54 -1.66 -13.04
N LEU A 265 8.58 -2.57 -12.07
CA LEU A 265 8.03 -2.35 -10.74
C LEU A 265 8.82 -1.24 -10.03
N ALA A 266 8.12 -0.26 -9.47
CA ALA A 266 8.70 0.81 -8.68
C ALA A 266 9.08 0.27 -7.28
N LYS A 267 10.38 0.31 -6.98
CA LYS A 267 10.97 -0.22 -5.75
C LYS A 267 11.22 0.85 -4.68
N ASP A 268 11.09 2.12 -5.04
CA ASP A 268 11.40 3.26 -4.18
C ASP A 268 10.19 4.18 -4.00
N LEU A 269 10.30 5.08 -3.01
CA LEU A 269 9.34 6.17 -2.80
C LEU A 269 9.22 7.01 -4.08
N SER A 270 8.00 7.25 -4.53
CA SER A 270 7.73 8.10 -5.69
C SER A 270 6.62 9.09 -5.38
N MET A 271 6.84 10.35 -5.70
CA MET A 271 5.93 11.45 -5.36
C MET A 271 5.77 12.42 -6.53
N GLU A 272 4.62 13.06 -6.64
CA GLU A 272 4.31 14.03 -7.68
C GLU A 272 3.68 15.27 -7.07
N PHE A 273 4.33 16.43 -7.27
CA PHE A 273 3.72 17.71 -7.00
C PHE A 273 2.72 18.03 -8.10
N ALA A 274 1.52 18.43 -7.68
CA ALA A 274 0.43 18.73 -8.58
C ALA A 274 -0.27 20.04 -8.18
N ARG A 275 -1.07 20.51 -9.13
CA ARG A 275 -1.92 21.68 -8.97
C ARG A 275 -3.31 21.38 -9.55
N PRO A 276 -4.39 21.79 -8.86
CA PRO A 276 -5.75 21.74 -9.42
C PRO A 276 -5.79 22.30 -10.84
N ARG A 277 -6.51 21.61 -11.75
CA ARG A 277 -6.64 22.05 -13.16
C ARG A 277 -7.35 23.40 -13.27
N THR A 278 -8.28 23.65 -12.37
CA THR A 278 -9.09 24.86 -12.32
C THR A 278 -8.83 25.57 -11.00
N THR A 279 -8.54 26.87 -11.06
CA THR A 279 -8.46 27.74 -9.89
C THR A 279 -9.51 28.83 -10.00
N ILE A 280 -10.37 29.00 -9.00
CA ILE A 280 -11.40 30.03 -8.97
C ILE A 280 -11.02 31.17 -8.03
N ASN A 281 -11.28 32.41 -8.44
CA ASN A 281 -11.25 33.55 -7.51
C ASN A 281 -12.48 33.50 -6.59
N ALA A 282 -12.25 33.53 -5.27
CA ALA A 282 -13.33 33.53 -4.30
C ALA A 282 -13.02 34.27 -3.00
N GLU A 283 -14.10 34.69 -2.34
CA GLU A 283 -14.10 35.12 -0.94
C GLU A 283 -14.55 33.98 -0.04
N LEU A 284 -13.97 33.94 1.16
CA LEU A 284 -14.30 32.99 2.21
C LEU A 284 -15.25 33.64 3.21
N ASN A 285 -16.30 32.94 3.60
CA ASN A 285 -17.11 33.38 4.74
C ASN A 285 -16.39 33.11 6.07
N LYS A 286 -17.02 33.49 7.19
CA LYS A 286 -16.48 33.26 8.54
C LYS A 286 -16.27 31.78 8.90
N ASN A 287 -16.88 30.86 8.15
CA ASN A 287 -16.76 29.41 8.30
C ASN A 287 -15.80 28.80 7.26
N CYS A 288 -15.04 29.62 6.53
CA CYS A 288 -14.14 29.21 5.45
C CYS A 288 -14.85 28.52 4.27
N GLU A 289 -16.13 28.80 4.03
CA GLU A 289 -16.86 28.32 2.86
C GLU A 289 -16.73 29.31 1.70
N VAL A 290 -16.70 28.78 0.47
CA VAL A 290 -16.52 29.54 -0.77
C VAL A 290 -17.85 30.18 -1.18
N ILE A 291 -17.91 31.51 -1.24
CA ILE A 291 -19.16 32.24 -1.52
C ILE A 291 -19.37 32.48 -3.02
N VAL A 292 -18.29 32.76 -3.77
CA VAL A 292 -18.40 33.22 -5.18
C VAL A 292 -17.20 32.71 -5.98
N GLY A 293 -17.41 31.92 -7.02
CA GLY A 293 -16.38 31.59 -8.02
C GLY A 293 -16.70 32.26 -9.35
N ARG A 294 -15.87 33.18 -9.84
CA ARG A 294 -16.20 33.97 -11.06
C ARG A 294 -15.18 33.90 -12.20
N THR A 295 -13.99 33.35 -11.98
CA THR A 295 -12.95 33.31 -13.03
C THR A 295 -11.98 32.16 -12.82
N ALA A 296 -11.76 31.36 -13.85
CA ALA A 296 -10.73 30.33 -13.87
C ALA A 296 -9.38 30.97 -14.22
N LEU A 297 -8.36 30.74 -13.39
CA LEU A 297 -6.99 31.17 -13.63
C LEU A 297 -6.05 29.97 -13.61
N GLU A 298 -4.92 30.11 -14.30
CA GLU A 298 -3.76 29.27 -14.03
C GLU A 298 -2.99 29.86 -12.86
N GLY A 299 -2.25 29.04 -12.13
CA GLY A 299 -1.32 29.57 -11.15
C GLY A 299 -0.04 28.78 -11.12
N VAL A 300 0.87 29.30 -10.30
CA VAL A 300 2.31 29.23 -10.60
C VAL A 300 3.09 28.32 -9.67
N LYS A 301 2.43 27.73 -8.67
CA LYS A 301 3.05 26.85 -7.68
C LYS A 301 2.19 25.59 -7.44
N PRO A 302 2.82 24.45 -7.09
CA PRO A 302 2.09 23.27 -6.66
C PRO A 302 1.44 23.52 -5.30
N LEU A 303 0.28 22.91 -5.10
CA LEU A 303 -0.47 22.95 -3.83
C LEU A 303 -0.73 21.55 -3.27
N ILE A 304 -0.52 20.52 -4.08
CA ILE A 304 -0.80 19.13 -3.74
C ILE A 304 0.48 18.30 -3.94
N LEU A 305 0.78 17.41 -3.01
CA LEU A 305 1.84 16.41 -3.11
C LEU A 305 1.19 15.03 -3.08
N ASN A 306 1.26 14.30 -4.19
CA ASN A 306 0.72 12.95 -4.28
C ASN A 306 1.82 11.93 -4.01
N VAL A 307 1.64 11.09 -2.98
CA VAL A 307 2.51 9.92 -2.76
C VAL A 307 2.03 8.80 -3.68
N ARG A 308 2.82 8.51 -4.71
CA ARG A 308 2.46 7.59 -5.81
C ARG A 308 2.90 6.15 -5.55
N ASN A 309 3.97 5.95 -4.78
CA ASN A 309 4.48 4.61 -4.46
C ASN A 309 5.24 4.64 -3.13
N ALA A 310 4.93 3.69 -2.24
CA ALA A 310 5.67 3.43 -1.01
C ALA A 310 5.68 1.90 -0.77
N PRO A 311 6.61 1.17 -1.39
CA PRO A 311 6.58 -0.29 -1.41
C PRO A 311 7.06 -0.89 -0.08
N SER A 312 6.83 -2.20 0.10
CA SER A 312 7.39 -2.96 1.23
C SER A 312 8.91 -2.72 1.34
N PRO A 313 9.47 -2.45 2.53
CA PRO A 313 8.87 -2.60 3.87
C PRO A 313 8.26 -1.30 4.46
N ALA A 314 7.34 -0.63 3.75
CA ALA A 314 6.73 0.63 4.17
C ALA A 314 6.13 0.66 5.59
N ALA A 315 5.59 -0.46 6.10
CA ALA A 315 5.05 -0.51 7.45
C ALA A 315 6.15 -0.29 8.50
N THR A 316 7.29 -0.99 8.38
CA THR A 316 8.44 -0.82 9.26
C THR A 316 9.12 0.54 9.07
N ALA A 317 9.19 1.02 7.82
CA ALA A 317 9.83 2.29 7.47
C ALA A 317 8.88 3.51 7.56
N CYS A 318 7.69 3.38 8.14
CA CYS A 318 6.62 4.37 8.02
C CYS A 318 7.02 5.76 8.54
N MET A 319 7.78 5.83 9.65
CA MET A 319 8.26 7.09 10.23
C MET A 319 9.30 7.75 9.34
N SER A 320 10.28 7.00 8.83
CA SER A 320 11.30 7.54 7.91
C SER A 320 10.69 8.00 6.59
N ILE A 321 9.73 7.25 6.06
CA ILE A 321 8.96 7.67 4.87
C ILE A 321 8.21 8.98 5.15
N ALA A 322 7.60 9.11 6.34
CA ALA A 322 6.93 10.35 6.72
C ALA A 322 7.90 11.54 6.83
N GLU A 323 9.09 11.34 7.38
CA GLU A 323 10.15 12.36 7.44
C GLU A 323 10.57 12.83 6.03
N ASP A 324 10.77 11.90 5.09
CA ASP A 324 11.09 12.23 3.70
C ASP A 324 9.96 13.00 3.01
N ILE A 325 8.71 12.59 3.21
CA ILE A 325 7.52 13.27 2.67
C ILE A 325 7.43 14.69 3.24
N VAL A 326 7.58 14.86 4.56
CA VAL A 326 7.48 16.17 5.23
C VAL A 326 8.61 17.08 4.79
N LYS A 327 9.83 16.56 4.65
CA LYS A 327 10.98 17.33 4.14
C LYS A 327 10.72 17.85 2.73
N VAL A 328 10.35 16.95 1.81
CA VAL A 328 10.04 17.30 0.41
C VAL A 328 8.89 18.30 0.34
N ALA A 329 7.83 18.09 1.13
CA ALA A 329 6.70 19.01 1.22
C ALA A 329 7.12 20.38 1.78
N GLY A 330 7.94 20.42 2.84
CA GLY A 330 8.41 21.66 3.46
C GLY A 330 9.26 22.50 2.51
N ASP A 331 10.19 21.87 1.78
CA ASP A 331 11.03 22.54 0.80
C ASP A 331 10.19 23.21 -0.31
N ARG A 332 9.09 22.57 -0.72
CA ARG A 332 8.28 23.03 -1.85
C ARG A 332 7.11 23.93 -1.47
N PHE A 333 6.39 23.60 -0.40
CA PHE A 333 5.24 24.36 0.08
C PHE A 333 5.64 25.57 0.93
N LYS A 334 6.81 25.54 1.59
CA LYS A 334 7.32 26.60 2.47
C LYS A 334 6.34 26.95 3.60
N TRP A 335 5.82 25.92 4.28
CA TRP A 335 4.84 26.04 5.36
C TRP A 335 5.44 26.25 6.75
#